data_AF-A0A4Y2BHA5-F1
#
_entry.id   AF-A0A4Y2BHA5-F1
#
_cell.length_a   1.000
_cell.length_b   1.000
_cell.length_c   1.000
_cell.angle_alpha   90.00
_cell.angle_beta   90.00
_cell.angle_gamma   90.00
#
_symmetry.space_group_name_H-M   'P 1'
#
loop_
_entity.id
_entity.type
_entity.pdbx_description
1 polymer ?
#
loop_
_entity_poly.entity_id
_entity_poly.type
_entity_poly.pdbx_seq_one_letter_code
_entity_poly.pdbx_strand_id
1 'polypeptide(L)'
;MGHSISEVAMKFGFSCTTISRVYREYRESGKTSNLRHRCGRKKVMQERDKRRLTRIIKHDRRATLPQIAAYFNAGPSTSVSVRTIQRNIIDMGFRSRMSTRVPLIIARHKALRLA
;
A
#
# COMPACT_ATOMS: atom_id res chain seq x y z
N MET A 1 11.06 -8.29 46.03
CA MET A 1 12.04 -9.28 45.55
C MET A 1 12.20 -9.11 44.04
N GLY A 2 13.40 -8.78 43.57
CA GLY A 2 13.70 -8.69 42.14
C GLY A 2 14.52 -9.90 41.70
N HIS A 3 14.29 -10.39 40.48
CA HIS A 3 15.12 -11.43 39.87
C HIS A 3 16.39 -10.84 39.27
N SER A 4 17.50 -11.57 39.34
CA SER A 4 18.73 -11.18 38.64
C SER A 4 18.56 -11.30 37.12
N ILE A 5 19.35 -10.54 36.35
CA ILE A 5 19.30 -10.59 34.87
C ILE A 5 19.58 -12.02 34.36
N SER A 6 20.49 -12.74 35.02
CA SER A 6 20.84 -14.12 34.67
C SER A 6 19.70 -15.10 34.95
N GLU A 7 18.99 -14.97 36.08
CA GLU A 7 17.80 -15.78 36.37
C GLU A 7 16.71 -15.61 35.30
N VAL A 8 16.45 -14.35 34.92
CA VAL A 8 15.46 -14.03 33.89
C VAL A 8 15.91 -14.57 32.53
N ALA A 9 17.19 -14.42 32.18
CA ALA A 9 17.76 -14.96 30.96
C ALA A 9 17.60 -16.49 30.86
N MET A 10 17.92 -17.23 31.93
CA MET A 10 17.75 -18.68 31.98
C MET A 10 16.27 -19.08 31.88
N LYS A 11 15.39 -18.39 32.61
CA LYS A 11 13.95 -18.70 32.65
C LYS A 11 13.27 -18.55 31.29
N PHE A 12 13.67 -17.54 30.51
CA PHE A 12 13.06 -17.25 29.21
C PHE A 12 13.90 -17.70 28.02
N GLY A 13 15.09 -18.25 28.24
CA GLY A 13 15.97 -18.76 27.18
C GLY A 13 16.57 -17.68 26.27
N PHE A 14 16.71 -16.45 26.76
CA PHE A 14 17.31 -15.33 26.02
C PHE A 14 18.69 -14.98 26.56
N SER A 15 19.53 -14.33 25.75
CA SER A 15 20.83 -13.86 26.23
C SER A 15 20.67 -12.78 27.32
N CYS A 16 21.60 -12.75 28.28
CA CYS A 16 21.65 -11.69 29.30
C CYS A 16 21.70 -10.29 28.66
N THR A 17 22.32 -10.14 27.49
CA THR A 17 22.37 -8.88 26.72
C THR A 17 20.99 -8.43 26.24
N THR A 18 20.16 -9.37 25.77
CA THR A 18 18.79 -9.10 25.33
C THR A 18 17.93 -8.68 26.53
N ILE A 19 18.00 -9.44 27.63
CA ILE A 19 17.27 -9.11 28.87
C ILE A 19 17.69 -7.74 29.41
N SER A 20 18.99 -7.46 29.46
CA SER A 20 19.53 -6.16 29.90
C SER A 20 19.02 -5.01 29.05
N ARG A 21 19.00 -5.19 27.72
CA ARG A 21 18.52 -4.18 26.78
C ARG A 21 17.03 -3.90 26.94
N VAL A 22 16.21 -4.94 27.01
CA VAL A 22 14.75 -4.82 27.21
C VAL A 22 14.46 -4.18 28.58
N TYR A 23 15.16 -4.58 29.64
CA TYR A 23 15.00 -3.99 30.96
C TYR A 23 15.34 -2.50 30.99
N ARG A 24 16.44 -2.09 30.32
CA ARG A 24 16.80 -0.68 30.19
C ARG A 24 15.75 0.11 29.43
N GLU A 25 15.32 -0.38 28.27
CA GLU A 25 14.27 0.27 27.46
C GLU A 25 12.95 0.39 28.24
N TYR A 26 12.58 -0.63 29.01
CA TYR A 26 11.40 -0.60 29.90
C TYR A 26 11.56 0.43 31.04
N ARG A 27 12.72 0.47 31.71
CA ARG A 27 12.97 1.45 32.79
C ARG A 27 12.89 2.89 32.31
N GLU A 28 13.40 3.17 31.11
CA GLU A 28 13.42 4.52 30.55
C GLU A 28 12.06 4.94 29.98
N SER A 29 11.36 4.04 29.28
CA SER A 29 10.15 4.38 28.53
C SER A 29 8.85 3.98 29.22
N GLY A 30 8.88 3.10 30.23
CA GLY A 30 7.71 2.49 30.86
C GLY A 30 6.91 1.56 29.94
N LYS A 31 7.39 1.29 28.72
CA LYS A 31 6.67 0.54 27.70
C LYS A 31 7.27 -0.85 27.55
N THR A 32 6.40 -1.85 27.44
CA THR A 32 6.77 -3.24 27.16
C THR A 32 6.94 -3.52 25.66
N SER A 33 6.42 -2.63 24.81
CA SER A 33 6.50 -2.74 23.35
C SER A 33 7.43 -1.69 22.75
N ASN A 34 8.22 -2.08 21.76
CA ASN A 34 9.02 -1.17 20.95
C ASN A 34 8.20 -0.62 19.77
N LEU A 35 7.60 0.57 19.94
CA LEU A 35 6.86 1.26 18.88
C LEU A 35 7.80 1.72 17.75
N ARG A 36 8.09 0.84 16.79
CA ARG A 36 8.80 1.17 15.54
C ARG A 36 7.85 1.82 14.53
N HIS A 37 7.21 2.93 14.90
CA HIS A 37 6.20 3.58 14.03
C HIS A 37 6.74 4.15 12.72
N ARG A 38 8.07 4.27 12.57
CA ARG A 38 8.71 4.86 11.38
C ARG A 38 9.81 3.96 10.81
N CYS A 39 9.65 2.64 10.90
CA CYS A 39 10.58 1.72 10.27
C CYS A 39 10.19 1.44 8.81
N GLY A 40 11.20 1.09 8.00
CA GLY A 40 11.01 0.63 6.62
C GLY A 40 11.27 1.70 5.55
N ARG A 41 11.29 1.25 4.30
CA ARG A 41 11.57 2.09 3.13
C ARG A 41 10.37 2.97 2.81
N LYS A 42 10.59 4.27 2.64
CA LYS A 42 9.57 5.22 2.20
C LYS A 42 9.06 4.85 0.79
N LYS A 43 7.76 5.03 0.55
CA LYS A 43 7.17 4.87 -0.79
C LYS A 43 7.76 5.93 -1.73
N VAL A 44 7.99 5.54 -2.98
CA VAL A 44 8.50 6.44 -4.03
C VAL A 44 7.45 7.47 -4.43
N MET A 45 6.17 7.07 -4.49
CA MET A 45 5.07 7.97 -4.83
C MET A 45 4.57 8.72 -3.60
N GLN A 46 4.59 10.05 -3.67
CA GLN A 46 4.02 10.95 -2.69
C GLN A 46 2.55 11.28 -3.00
N GLU A 47 1.89 11.97 -2.09
CA GLU A 47 0.48 12.36 -2.26
C GLU A 47 0.27 13.27 -3.48
N ARG A 48 1.23 14.14 -3.80
CA ARG A 48 1.22 14.96 -5.02
C ARG A 48 1.23 14.10 -6.29
N ASP A 49 2.03 13.04 -6.28
CA ASP A 49 2.16 12.12 -7.41
C ASP A 49 0.87 11.34 -7.62
N LYS A 50 0.23 10.88 -6.53
CA LYS A 50 -1.09 10.23 -6.56
C LYS A 50 -2.16 11.15 -7.13
N ARG A 51 -2.19 12.42 -6.74
CA ARG A 51 -3.11 13.43 -7.31
C ARG A 51 -2.87 13.64 -8.81
N ARG A 52 -1.61 13.73 -9.24
CA ARG A 52 -1.28 13.84 -10.68
C ARG A 52 -1.71 12.59 -11.44
N LEU A 53 -1.40 11.40 -10.93
CA LEU A 53 -1.81 10.13 -11.52
C LEU A 53 -3.34 10.02 -11.64
N THR A 54 -4.07 10.49 -10.64
CA THR A 54 -5.55 10.57 -10.68
C THR A 54 -6.06 11.46 -11.82
N ARG A 55 -5.41 12.60 -12.08
CA ARG A 55 -5.78 13.48 -13.21
C ARG A 55 -5.52 12.81 -14.56
N ILE A 56 -4.40 12.11 -14.70
CA ILE A 56 -4.03 11.37 -15.92
C ILE A 56 -5.10 10.32 -16.25
N ILE A 57 -5.47 9.50 -15.26
CA ILE A 57 -6.47 8.44 -15.43
C ILE A 57 -7.86 9.01 -15.73
N LYS A 58 -8.22 10.15 -15.12
CA LYS A 58 -9.51 10.80 -15.37
C LYS A 58 -9.58 11.45 -16.75
N HIS A 59 -8.45 11.94 -17.27
CA HIS A 59 -8.34 12.51 -18.60
C HIS A 59 -8.53 11.45 -19.69
N ASP A 60 -7.79 10.33 -19.59
CA ASP A 60 -7.97 9.19 -20.49
C ASP A 60 -8.24 7.91 -19.70
N ARG A 61 -9.53 7.54 -19.61
CA ARG A 61 -10.00 6.37 -18.88
C ARG A 61 -9.70 5.05 -19.62
N ARG A 62 -9.33 5.11 -20.90
CA ARG A 62 -9.04 3.93 -21.75
C ARG A 62 -7.54 3.71 -21.96
N ALA A 63 -6.70 4.64 -21.50
CA ALA A 63 -5.26 4.51 -21.58
C ALA A 63 -4.76 3.21 -20.94
N THR A 64 -3.82 2.56 -21.61
CA THR A 64 -3.15 1.36 -21.10
C THR A 64 -2.12 1.73 -20.04
N LEU A 65 -1.77 0.77 -19.17
CA LEU A 65 -0.76 1.00 -18.11
C LEU A 65 0.58 1.54 -18.64
N PRO A 66 1.15 1.03 -19.75
CA PRO A 66 2.39 1.59 -20.30
C PRO A 66 2.22 3.04 -20.80
N GLN A 67 1.09 3.38 -21.41
CA GLN A 67 0.81 4.75 -21.85
C GLN A 67 0.68 5.70 -20.65
N ILE A 68 -0.05 5.28 -19.61
CA ILE A 68 -0.15 6.03 -18.35
C ILE A 68 1.24 6.22 -17.74
N ALA A 69 2.08 5.18 -17.74
CA ALA A 69 3.43 5.25 -17.20
C ALA A 69 4.34 6.18 -18.00
N ALA A 70 4.29 6.13 -19.33
CA ALA A 70 5.04 7.03 -20.19
C ALA A 70 4.63 8.49 -19.95
N TYR A 71 3.33 8.78 -19.96
CA TYR A 71 2.81 10.12 -19.70
C TYR A 71 3.11 10.60 -18.27
N PHE A 72 3.02 9.69 -17.29
CA PHE A 72 3.40 9.99 -15.92
C PHE A 72 4.90 10.32 -15.84
N ASN A 73 5.79 9.55 -16.46
CA ASN A 73 7.23 9.77 -16.38
C ASN A 73 7.74 10.92 -17.26
N ALA A 74 6.95 11.44 -18.20
CA ALA A 74 7.33 12.57 -19.06
C ALA A 74 7.50 13.91 -18.32
N GLY A 75 7.14 14.00 -17.03
CA GLY A 75 7.22 15.24 -16.24
C GLY A 75 8.21 15.21 -15.07
N PRO A 76 8.16 14.19 -14.18
CA PRO A 76 9.00 14.12 -12.99
C PRO A 76 10.46 13.80 -13.32
N SER A 77 11.39 14.32 -12.51
CA SER A 77 12.82 13.98 -12.58
C SER A 77 13.12 12.54 -12.19
N THR A 78 12.19 11.89 -11.45
CA THR A 78 12.33 10.50 -11.00
C THR A 78 11.38 9.60 -11.76
N SER A 79 11.93 8.67 -12.54
CA SER A 79 11.10 7.69 -13.25
C SER A 79 10.54 6.65 -12.29
N VAL A 80 9.26 6.32 -12.48
CA VAL A 80 8.55 5.32 -11.69
C VAL A 80 8.24 4.13 -12.59
N SER A 81 8.51 2.92 -12.11
CA SER A 81 8.23 1.71 -12.88
C SER A 81 6.73 1.50 -13.10
N VAL A 82 6.38 0.91 -14.25
CA VAL A 82 4.99 0.57 -14.61
C VAL A 82 4.30 -0.22 -13.48
N ARG A 83 5.01 -1.15 -12.84
CA ARG A 83 4.50 -1.95 -11.73
C ARG A 83 4.17 -1.13 -10.48
N THR A 84 4.96 -0.10 -10.19
CA THR A 84 4.70 0.80 -9.05
C THR A 84 3.48 1.66 -9.32
N ILE A 85 3.33 2.13 -10.56
CA ILE A 85 2.15 2.87 -11.00
C ILE A 85 0.90 1.98 -10.90
N GLN A 86 0.94 0.76 -11.43
CA GLN A 86 -0.16 -0.21 -11.32
C GLN A 86 -0.59 -0.45 -9.87
N ARG A 87 0.35 -0.66 -8.95
CA ARG A 87 0.04 -0.85 -7.52
C ARG A 87 -0.66 0.36 -6.93
N ASN A 88 -0.20 1.58 -7.24
CA ASN A 88 -0.85 2.79 -6.75
C ASN A 88 -2.24 2.98 -7.34
N ILE A 89 -2.45 2.64 -8.61
CA ILE A 89 -3.78 2.67 -9.26
C ILE A 89 -4.77 1.79 -8.49
N ILE A 90 -4.37 0.56 -8.17
CA ILE A 90 -5.18 -0.40 -7.42
C ILE A 90 -5.42 0.07 -5.97
N ASP A 91 -4.38 0.57 -5.29
CA ASP A 91 -4.43 1.12 -3.93
C ASP A 91 -5.41 2.31 -3.84
N MET A 92 -5.47 3.13 -4.89
CA MET A 92 -6.43 4.24 -5.02
C MET A 92 -7.84 3.80 -5.43
N GLY A 93 -8.08 2.50 -5.66
CA GLY A 93 -9.39 1.95 -5.99
C GLY A 93 -9.78 1.98 -7.48
N PHE A 94 -8.85 2.37 -8.37
CA PHE A 94 -9.10 2.29 -9.81
C PHE A 94 -9.00 0.83 -10.27
N ARG A 95 -10.04 0.38 -10.97
CA ARG A 95 -10.11 -0.93 -11.61
C ARG A 95 -10.55 -0.75 -13.05
N SER A 96 -10.15 -1.66 -13.93
CA SER A 96 -10.72 -1.69 -15.27
C SER A 96 -12.23 -1.91 -15.15
N ARG A 97 -13.00 -1.04 -15.80
CA ARG A 97 -14.43 -1.26 -16.04
C ARG A 97 -14.57 -1.54 -17.53
N MET A 98 -14.74 -2.80 -17.88
CA MET A 98 -15.18 -3.19 -19.22
C MET A 98 -16.71 -3.04 -19.24
N SER A 99 -17.23 -2.21 -20.13
CA SER A 99 -18.67 -2.28 -20.46
C SER A 99 -18.95 -3.70 -20.97
N THR A 100 -20.04 -4.31 -20.54
CA THR A 100 -20.49 -5.56 -21.14
C THR A 100 -20.69 -5.35 -22.63
N ARG A 101 -20.14 -6.24 -23.47
CA ARG A 101 -20.25 -6.14 -24.94
C ARG A 101 -21.70 -6.16 -25.42
N VAL A 102 -22.58 -6.79 -24.64
CA VAL A 102 -24.01 -6.83 -24.87
C VAL A 102 -24.74 -6.24 -23.66
N PRO A 103 -25.82 -5.46 -23.89
CA PRO A 103 -26.69 -5.05 -22.81
C PRO A 103 -27.42 -6.28 -22.24
N LEU A 104 -27.74 -6.24 -20.96
CA LEU A 104 -28.59 -7.26 -20.34
C LEU A 104 -30.02 -7.13 -20.92
N ILE A 105 -30.44 -8.10 -21.74
CA ILE A 105 -31.76 -8.10 -22.37
C ILE A 105 -32.75 -8.83 -21.46
N ILE A 106 -33.54 -8.06 -20.72
CA ILE A 106 -34.69 -8.55 -19.91
C ILE A 106 -35.97 -8.61 -20.75
N ALA A 107 -36.98 -9.36 -20.27
CA ALA A 107 -38.20 -9.71 -21.02
C ALA A 107 -38.87 -8.51 -21.71
N ARG A 108 -38.96 -7.36 -21.03
CA ARG A 108 -39.49 -6.11 -21.60
C ARG A 108 -38.75 -5.66 -22.88
N HIS A 109 -37.43 -5.80 -22.91
CA HIS A 109 -36.59 -5.39 -24.06
C HIS A 109 -36.75 -6.35 -25.23
N LYS A 110 -37.07 -7.64 -24.96
CA LYS A 110 -37.37 -8.62 -26.00
C LYS A 110 -38.74 -8.33 -26.63
N ALA A 111 -39.75 -8.05 -25.80
CA ALA A 111 -41.09 -7.72 -26.25
C ALA A 111 -41.09 -6.47 -27.15
N LEU A 112 -40.39 -5.41 -26.76
CA LEU A 112 -40.29 -4.16 -27.53
C LEU A 112 -39.51 -4.29 -28.86
N ARG A 113 -38.74 -5.36 -29.07
CA ARG A 113 -38.02 -5.61 -30.34
C ARG A 113 -38.79 -6.48 -31.32
N LEU A 114 -39.82 -7.17 -30.85
CA LEU A 114 -40.64 -8.08 -31.64
C LEU A 114 -41.97 -7.44 -32.09
N ALA A 115 -42.20 -6.18 -31.71
CA ALA A 115 -43.30 -5.33 -32.19
C ALA A 115 -42.77 -4.40 -33.30
#